data_AF-A0AAW0HWG9-F1
#
_entry.id   AF-A0AAW0HWG9-F1
#
_cell.length_a   1.000
_cell.length_b   1.000
_cell.length_c   1.000
_cell.angle_alpha   90.00
_cell.angle_beta   90.00
_cell.angle_gamma   90.00
#
_symmetry.space_group_name_H-M   'P 1'
#
loop_
_entity.id
_entity.type
_entity.pdbx_description
1 polymer ?
#
loop_
_entity_poly.entity_id
_entity_poly.type
_entity_poly.pdbx_seq_one_letter_code
_entity_poly.pdbx_strand_id
1 'polypeptide(L)'
;IKRRKEQQRYAEEQRLLRVHCRGEPCPEQKISDVLAQLQLEEMKGAREKQHQREKEYSLIDLTTLYFYRYVEALRAQVQEKMKLYNITLPPLCCCGPDFWDAHPDTCANNCIFYKNYRAYNRALHSVINSSDISEGNATLRNAIRNFASVHRRTSKKSLQ
;
A
#
# COMPACT_ATOMS: atom_id res chain seq x y z
N ILE A 1 59.09 -2.73 -66.73
CA ILE A 1 58.07 -1.66 -66.70
C ILE A 1 56.75 -2.12 -66.07
N LYS A 2 56.17 -3.25 -66.51
CA LYS A 2 54.89 -3.80 -66.00
C LYS A 2 54.83 -3.98 -64.47
N ARG A 3 55.84 -4.64 -63.87
CA ARG A 3 55.92 -4.90 -62.41
C ARG A 3 55.95 -3.64 -61.54
N ARG A 4 56.63 -2.57 -61.99
CA ARG A 4 56.68 -1.30 -61.25
C ARG A 4 55.33 -0.57 -61.26
N LYS A 5 54.63 -0.58 -62.41
CA LYS A 5 53.29 0.01 -62.53
C LYS A 5 52.25 -0.76 -61.69
N GLU A 6 52.41 -2.07 -61.59
CA GLU A 6 51.53 -2.94 -60.78
C GLU A 6 51.74 -2.76 -59.28
N GLN A 7 53.00 -2.61 -58.83
CA GLN A 7 53.29 -2.23 -57.45
C GLN A 7 52.78 -0.83 -57.09
N GLN A 8 52.84 0.14 -58.01
CA GLN A 8 52.25 1.46 -57.80
C GLN A 8 50.74 1.39 -57.65
N ARG A 9 50.05 0.64 -58.53
CA ARG A 9 48.60 0.43 -58.44
C ARG A 9 48.20 -0.20 -57.10
N TYR A 10 48.92 -1.24 -56.68
CA TYR A 10 48.68 -1.90 -55.40
C TYR A 10 48.95 -0.97 -54.20
N ALA A 11 49.99 -0.15 -54.24
CA ALA A 11 50.29 0.81 -53.19
C ALA A 11 49.21 1.92 -53.10
N GLU A 12 48.65 2.34 -54.24
CA GLU A 12 47.58 3.33 -54.32
C GLU A 12 46.24 2.76 -53.83
N GLU A 13 45.90 1.52 -54.21
CA GLU A 13 44.73 0.80 -53.67
C GLU A 13 44.83 0.62 -52.15
N GLN A 14 45.99 0.21 -51.64
CA GLN A 14 46.25 0.11 -50.20
C GLN A 14 46.15 1.47 -49.50
N ARG A 15 46.52 2.57 -50.19
CA ARG A 15 46.39 3.93 -49.66
C ARG A 15 44.93 4.37 -49.61
N LEU A 16 44.15 4.09 -50.65
CA LEU A 16 42.71 4.40 -50.71
C LEU A 16 41.93 3.62 -49.65
N LEU A 17 42.22 2.33 -49.46
CA LEU A 17 41.62 1.51 -48.40
C LEU A 17 41.95 2.04 -47.00
N ARG A 18 43.20 2.47 -46.76
CA ARG A 18 43.60 3.08 -45.48
C ARG A 18 42.94 4.42 -45.23
N VAL A 19 42.69 5.22 -46.28
CA VAL A 19 41.93 6.48 -46.18
C VAL A 19 40.47 6.21 -45.86
N HIS A 20 39.86 5.17 -46.46
CA HIS A 20 38.49 4.78 -46.16
C HIS A 20 38.33 4.28 -44.71
N CYS A 21 39.36 3.66 -44.13
CA CYS A 21 39.38 3.28 -42.71
C CYS A 21 39.79 4.41 -41.75
N ARG A 22 40.24 5.59 -42.24
CA ARG A 22 40.77 6.68 -41.40
C ARG A 22 39.91 7.94 -41.31
N GLY A 23 38.70 7.97 -41.88
CA GLY A 23 37.91 9.18 -41.94
C GLY A 23 36.48 8.97 -41.47
N GLU A 24 36.25 9.23 -40.18
CA GLU A 24 34.94 9.33 -39.51
C GLU A 24 33.98 8.13 -39.63
N PRO A 25 33.18 7.82 -38.59
CA PRO A 25 32.11 6.84 -38.76
C PRO A 25 31.17 7.29 -39.88
N CYS A 26 30.83 6.37 -40.79
CA CYS A 26 29.86 6.61 -41.86
C CYS A 26 28.60 7.26 -41.27
N PRO A 27 27.95 8.24 -41.93
CA PRO A 27 26.77 8.91 -41.37
C PRO A 27 25.69 7.94 -40.87
N GLU A 28 25.56 6.80 -41.54
CA GLU A 28 24.64 5.70 -41.18
C GLU A 28 25.05 4.97 -39.90
N GLN A 29 26.35 4.80 -39.65
CA GLN A 29 26.89 4.25 -38.40
C GLN A 29 26.64 5.23 -37.24
N LYS A 30 26.85 6.54 -37.46
CA LYS A 30 26.55 7.57 -36.46
C LYS A 30 25.05 7.58 -36.10
N ILE A 31 24.17 7.41 -37.09
CA ILE A 31 22.72 7.29 -36.87
C ILE A 31 22.38 6.00 -36.11
N SER A 32 22.98 4.87 -36.48
CA SER A 32 22.81 3.59 -35.78
C SER A 32 23.23 3.67 -34.31
N ASP A 33 24.36 4.33 -34.03
CA ASP A 33 24.88 4.51 -32.67
C ASP A 33 23.96 5.42 -31.84
N VAL A 34 23.46 6.51 -32.43
CA VAL A 34 22.47 7.40 -31.80
C VAL A 34 21.17 6.65 -31.52
N LEU A 35 20.67 5.83 -32.44
CA LEU A 35 19.47 5.03 -32.23
C LEU A 35 19.66 3.99 -31.11
N ALA A 36 20.80 3.31 -31.07
CA ALA A 36 21.13 2.37 -30.00
C ALA A 36 21.22 3.07 -28.63
N GLN A 37 21.77 4.28 -28.59
CA GLN A 37 21.82 5.10 -27.38
C GLN A 37 20.41 5.51 -26.92
N LEU A 38 19.55 5.96 -27.83
CA LEU A 38 18.16 6.32 -27.52
C LEU A 38 17.36 5.12 -27.01
N GLN A 39 17.51 3.94 -27.62
CA GLN A 39 16.87 2.70 -27.14
C GLN A 39 17.36 2.32 -25.74
N LEU A 40 18.67 2.46 -25.48
CA LEU A 40 19.23 2.19 -24.16
C LEU A 40 18.69 3.16 -23.11
N GLU A 41 18.54 4.44 -23.44
CA GLU A 41 17.94 5.45 -22.56
C GLU A 41 16.45 5.16 -22.30
N GLU A 42 15.69 4.75 -23.32
CA GLU A 42 14.30 4.34 -23.17
C GLU A 42 14.16 3.11 -22.26
N MET A 43 15.00 2.08 -22.46
CA MET A 43 15.02 0.89 -21.60
C MET A 43 15.41 1.22 -20.16
N LYS A 44 16.36 2.14 -19.95
CA LYS A 44 16.71 2.62 -18.60
C LYS A 44 15.54 3.36 -17.96
N GLY A 45 14.90 4.28 -18.68
CA GLY A 45 13.73 5.01 -18.20
C GLY A 45 12.54 4.09 -17.88
N ALA A 46 12.33 3.02 -18.66
CA ALA A 46 11.31 2.03 -18.39
C ALA A 46 11.61 1.22 -17.11
N ARG A 47 12.87 0.80 -16.92
CA ARG A 47 13.30 0.08 -15.69
C ARG A 47 13.20 0.97 -14.45
N GLU A 48 13.58 2.24 -14.54
CA GLU A 48 13.45 3.19 -13.44
C GLU A 48 11.99 3.43 -13.06
N LYS A 49 11.11 3.62 -14.05
CA LYS A 49 9.66 3.74 -13.80
C LYS A 49 9.08 2.50 -13.14
N GLN A 50 9.47 1.31 -13.59
CA GLN A 50 9.03 0.05 -13.00
C GLN A 50 9.53 -0.09 -11.55
N HIS A 51 10.81 0.19 -11.31
CA HIS A 51 11.40 0.16 -9.98
C HIS A 51 10.77 1.17 -9.03
N GLN A 52 10.39 2.35 -9.53
CA GLN A 52 9.68 3.36 -8.75
C GLN A 52 8.28 2.90 -8.34
N ARG A 53 7.54 2.24 -9.24
CA ARG A 53 6.24 1.63 -8.94
C ARG A 53 6.35 0.54 -7.88
N GLU A 54 7.34 -0.35 -8.01
CA GLU A 54 7.58 -1.41 -7.03
C GLU A 54 7.90 -0.84 -5.64
N LYS A 55 8.72 0.23 -5.57
CA LYS A 55 8.96 0.97 -4.33
C LYS A 55 7.69 1.58 -3.75
N GLU A 56 6.85 2.18 -4.59
CA GLU A 56 5.59 2.78 -4.16
C GLU A 56 4.62 1.74 -3.59
N TYR A 57 4.42 0.61 -4.27
CA TYR A 57 3.62 -0.51 -3.76
C TYR A 57 4.16 -1.02 -2.42
N SER A 58 5.48 -1.24 -2.32
CA SER A 58 6.11 -1.67 -1.07
C SER A 58 5.93 -0.65 0.07
N LEU A 59 5.93 0.66 -0.23
CA LEU A 59 5.71 1.72 0.75
C LEU A 59 4.25 1.75 1.24
N ILE A 60 3.29 1.55 0.33
CA ILE A 60 1.85 1.45 0.67
C ILE A 60 1.60 0.26 1.62
N ASP A 61 2.22 -0.89 1.35
CA ASP A 61 2.10 -2.07 2.22
C ASP A 61 2.68 -1.80 3.61
N LEU A 62 3.86 -1.16 3.68
CA LEU A 62 4.49 -0.79 4.96
C LEU A 62 3.63 0.19 5.77
N THR A 63 3.04 1.17 5.08
CA THR A 63 2.20 2.20 5.71
C THR A 63 0.91 1.60 6.25
N THR A 64 0.30 0.69 5.49
CA THR A 64 -0.90 -0.06 5.91
C THR A 64 -0.61 -0.94 7.12
N LEU A 65 0.53 -1.66 7.10
CA LEU A 65 0.95 -2.48 8.23
C LEU A 65 1.24 -1.64 9.49
N TYR A 66 1.91 -0.50 9.33
CA TYR A 66 2.18 0.41 10.43
C TYR A 66 0.88 0.96 11.04
N PHE A 67 -0.06 1.39 10.19
CA PHE A 67 -1.38 1.85 10.63
C PHE A 67 -2.13 0.78 11.41
N TYR A 68 -2.15 -0.47 10.90
CA TYR A 68 -2.78 -1.59 11.60
C TYR A 68 -2.18 -1.81 13.00
N ARG A 69 -0.84 -1.83 13.11
CA ARG A 69 -0.14 -1.96 14.39
C ARG A 69 -0.45 -0.82 15.36
N TYR A 70 -0.54 0.40 14.86
CA TYR A 70 -0.89 1.56 15.67
C TYR A 70 -2.33 1.47 16.21
N VAL A 71 -3.30 1.10 15.37
CA VAL A 71 -4.70 0.92 15.77
C VAL A 71 -4.85 -0.21 16.79
N GLU A 72 -4.16 -1.33 16.61
CA GLU A 72 -4.18 -2.44 17.56
C GLU A 72 -3.55 -2.07 18.91
N ALA A 73 -2.49 -1.25 18.91
CA ALA A 73 -1.92 -0.71 20.15
C ALA A 73 -2.93 0.19 20.89
N LEU A 74 -3.66 1.05 20.17
CA LEU A 74 -4.73 1.88 20.76
C LEU A 74 -5.86 1.02 21.33
N ARG A 75 -6.28 -0.03 20.59
CA ARG A 75 -7.29 -0.99 21.04
C ARG A 75 -6.85 -1.66 22.35
N ALA A 76 -5.62 -2.17 22.40
CA ALA A 76 -5.07 -2.81 23.59
C ALA A 76 -5.04 -1.86 24.79
N GLN A 77 -4.65 -0.59 24.58
CA GLN A 77 -4.64 0.42 25.64
C GLN A 77 -6.04 0.67 26.22
N VAL A 78 -7.07 0.77 25.36
CA VAL A 78 -8.47 0.93 25.81
C VAL A 78 -8.95 -0.31 26.56
N GLN A 79 -8.64 -1.51 26.06
CA GLN A 79 -8.97 -2.76 26.74
C GLN A 79 -8.32 -2.88 28.11
N GLU A 80 -7.05 -2.47 28.25
CA GLU A 80 -6.34 -2.47 29.52
C GLU A 80 -6.98 -1.49 30.51
N LYS A 81 -7.28 -0.26 30.08
CA LYS A 81 -8.04 0.70 30.89
C LYS A 81 -9.38 0.11 31.36
N MET A 82 -10.11 -0.54 30.47
CA MET A 82 -11.39 -1.18 30.85
C MET A 82 -11.21 -2.27 31.91
N LYS A 83 -10.18 -3.10 31.78
CA LYS A 83 -9.86 -4.13 32.79
C LYS A 83 -9.54 -3.51 34.14
N LEU A 84 -8.73 -2.45 34.19
CA LEU A 84 -8.40 -1.74 35.43
C LEU A 84 -9.64 -1.22 36.17
N TYR A 85 -10.66 -0.78 35.43
CA TYR A 85 -11.91 -0.29 36.00
C TYR A 85 -13.01 -1.36 36.12
N ASN A 86 -12.70 -2.64 35.89
CA ASN A 86 -13.66 -3.76 35.87
C ASN A 86 -14.87 -3.50 34.96
N ILE A 87 -14.61 -2.86 33.82
CA ILE A 87 -15.62 -2.55 32.82
C ILE A 87 -15.66 -3.69 31.81
N THR A 88 -16.85 -4.29 31.65
CA THR A 88 -17.14 -5.28 30.62
C THR A 88 -18.16 -4.69 29.65
N LEU A 89 -17.86 -4.82 28.35
CA LEU A 89 -18.79 -4.41 27.30
C LEU A 89 -19.59 -5.62 26.84
N PRO A 90 -20.87 -5.44 26.50
CA PRO A 90 -21.60 -6.48 25.79
C PRO A 90 -20.98 -6.70 24.39
N PRO A 91 -21.19 -7.89 23.79
CA PRO A 91 -20.80 -8.13 22.41
C PRO A 91 -21.37 -7.05 21.49
N LEU A 92 -20.56 -6.60 20.52
CA LEU A 92 -20.98 -5.54 19.60
C LEU A 92 -22.09 -6.05 18.66
N CYS A 93 -22.02 -7.33 18.28
CA CYS A 93 -23.04 -8.03 17.53
C CYS A 93 -23.00 -9.54 17.87
N CYS A 94 -23.94 -10.31 17.32
CA CYS A 94 -24.01 -11.75 17.53
C CYS A 94 -22.96 -12.58 16.76
N CYS A 95 -22.08 -11.94 15.98
CA CYS A 95 -21.06 -12.65 15.21
C CYS A 95 -19.83 -13.04 16.04
N GLY A 96 -19.68 -12.53 17.26
CA GLY A 96 -18.56 -12.83 18.13
C GLY A 96 -18.94 -12.71 19.62
N PRO A 97 -18.23 -13.42 20.51
CA PRO A 97 -18.50 -13.40 21.94
C PRO A 97 -18.09 -12.09 22.62
N ASP A 98 -17.04 -11.41 22.16
CA ASP A 98 -16.59 -10.14 22.73
C ASP A 98 -16.95 -8.93 21.88
N PHE A 99 -16.96 -7.76 22.52
CA PHE A 99 -17.16 -6.48 21.82
C PHE A 99 -16.19 -6.27 20.65
N TRP A 100 -14.96 -6.76 20.80
CA TRP A 100 -13.85 -6.51 19.88
C TRP A 100 -13.76 -7.49 18.71
N ASP A 101 -14.52 -8.60 18.75
CA ASP A 101 -14.47 -9.68 17.75
C ASP A 101 -15.25 -9.36 16.47
N ALA A 102 -16.15 -8.38 16.52
CA ALA A 102 -16.89 -7.95 15.34
C ALA A 102 -15.96 -7.23 14.35
N HIS A 103 -16.08 -7.54 13.06
CA HIS A 103 -15.39 -6.84 11.99
C HIS A 103 -16.22 -6.82 10.70
N PRO A 104 -16.31 -5.69 9.97
CA PRO A 104 -17.13 -5.58 8.76
C PRO A 104 -16.85 -6.61 7.66
N ASP A 105 -15.62 -7.12 7.62
CA ASP A 105 -15.20 -8.13 6.64
C ASP A 105 -15.46 -9.58 7.06
N THR A 106 -15.66 -9.84 8.35
CA THR A 106 -15.82 -11.21 8.88
C THR A 106 -17.18 -11.46 9.50
N CYS A 107 -17.97 -10.41 9.77
CA CYS A 107 -19.35 -10.55 10.22
C CYS A 107 -20.22 -11.29 9.19
N ALA A 108 -21.23 -12.02 9.67
CA ALA A 108 -22.19 -12.69 8.81
C ALA A 108 -22.96 -11.68 7.93
N ASN A 109 -23.41 -12.09 6.74
CA ASN A 109 -24.05 -11.21 5.76
C ASN A 109 -25.30 -10.47 6.28
N ASN A 110 -26.00 -11.04 7.27
CA ASN A 110 -27.18 -10.45 7.92
C ASN A 110 -26.83 -9.51 9.10
N CYS A 111 -25.55 -9.39 9.45
CA CYS A 111 -25.10 -8.50 10.51
C CYS A 111 -25.15 -7.05 10.06
N ILE A 112 -25.60 -6.15 10.94
CA ILE A 112 -25.66 -4.71 10.70
C ILE A 112 -24.30 -4.07 10.39
N PHE A 113 -23.20 -4.75 10.77
CA PHE A 113 -21.83 -4.29 10.53
C PHE A 113 -21.20 -4.89 9.28
N TYR A 114 -21.80 -5.92 8.67
CA TYR A 114 -21.25 -6.53 7.46
C TYR A 114 -21.13 -5.50 6.34
N LYS A 115 -19.91 -5.30 5.84
CA LYS A 115 -19.53 -4.27 4.85
C LYS A 115 -19.96 -2.84 5.22
N ASN A 116 -20.30 -2.58 6.48
CA ASN A 116 -20.72 -1.28 6.98
C ASN A 116 -19.69 -0.70 7.95
N TYR A 117 -18.54 -0.28 7.41
CA TYR A 117 -17.46 0.34 8.18
C TYR A 117 -17.91 1.61 8.91
N ARG A 118 -18.88 2.36 8.36
CA ARG A 118 -19.39 3.57 9.00
C ARG A 118 -20.09 3.27 10.32
N ALA A 119 -20.97 2.26 10.35
CA ALA A 119 -21.65 1.84 11.57
C ALA A 119 -20.66 1.25 12.59
N TYR A 120 -19.72 0.43 12.11
CA TYR A 120 -18.67 -0.17 12.93
C TYR A 120 -17.79 0.88 13.61
N ASN A 121 -17.21 1.78 12.81
CA ASN A 121 -16.35 2.86 13.31
C ASN A 121 -17.10 3.76 14.29
N ARG A 122 -18.37 4.09 14.03
CA ARG A 122 -19.18 4.88 14.96
C ARG A 122 -19.37 4.19 16.31
N ALA A 123 -19.57 2.87 16.33
CA ALA A 123 -19.71 2.10 17.56
C ALA A 123 -18.40 2.05 18.35
N LEU A 124 -17.27 1.78 17.69
CA LEU A 124 -15.95 1.80 18.33
C LEU A 124 -15.60 3.18 18.88
N HIS A 125 -15.80 4.23 18.09
CA HIS A 125 -15.48 5.61 18.47
C HIS A 125 -16.30 6.08 19.69
N SER A 126 -17.56 5.64 19.81
CA SER A 126 -18.37 5.93 21.00
C SER A 126 -17.76 5.35 22.27
N VAL A 127 -17.16 4.16 22.18
CA VAL A 127 -16.54 3.47 23.31
C VAL A 127 -15.18 4.08 23.64
N ILE A 128 -14.34 4.29 22.62
CA ILE A 128 -13.00 4.86 22.77
C ILE A 128 -13.08 6.27 23.38
N ASN A 129 -13.95 7.14 22.88
CA ASN A 129 -14.11 8.50 23.43
C ASN A 129 -14.68 8.51 24.84
N SER A 130 -15.53 7.53 25.18
CA SER A 130 -16.03 7.41 26.54
C SER A 130 -14.96 6.90 27.52
N SER A 131 -13.87 6.31 27.02
CA SER A 131 -12.74 5.81 27.82
C SER A 131 -11.66 6.86 28.09
N ASP A 132 -11.80 8.08 27.56
CA ASP A 132 -10.88 9.18 27.79
C ASP A 132 -11.14 9.81 29.17
N ILE A 133 -10.62 9.11 30.19
CA ILE A 133 -10.78 9.44 31.60
C ILE A 133 -9.74 10.52 31.97
N SER A 134 -9.96 11.74 31.47
CA SER A 134 -9.56 12.95 32.21
C SER A 134 -10.74 13.51 33.01
N GLU A 135 -11.98 13.18 32.63
CA GLU A 135 -13.19 13.63 33.31
C GLU A 135 -14.16 12.46 33.56
N GLY A 136 -14.13 11.95 34.79
CA GLY A 136 -15.32 11.39 35.44
C GLY A 136 -15.88 10.08 34.88
N ASN A 137 -15.56 9.01 35.60
CA ASN A 137 -16.17 7.66 35.61
C ASN A 137 -17.72 7.62 35.40
N ALA A 138 -18.45 8.71 35.63
CA ALA A 138 -19.89 8.82 35.37
C ALA A 138 -20.27 8.72 33.88
N THR A 139 -19.53 9.36 32.97
CA THR A 139 -19.91 9.43 31.54
C THR A 139 -19.75 8.08 30.85
N LEU A 140 -18.64 7.39 31.10
CA LEU A 140 -18.40 6.02 30.61
C LEU A 140 -19.47 5.03 31.10
N ARG A 141 -19.77 5.05 32.41
CA ARG A 141 -20.84 4.21 32.99
C ARG A 141 -22.21 4.50 32.38
N ASN A 142 -22.51 5.77 32.08
CA ASN A 142 -23.76 6.15 31.45
C ASN A 142 -23.82 5.71 29.98
N ALA A 143 -22.72 5.81 29.23
CA ALA A 143 -22.64 5.33 27.85
C ALA A 143 -22.82 3.80 27.77
N ILE A 144 -22.15 3.05 28.65
CA ILE A 144 -22.29 1.59 28.74
C ILE A 144 -23.73 1.21 29.10
N ARG A 145 -24.34 1.89 30.09
CA ARG A 145 -25.74 1.65 30.48
C ARG A 145 -26.71 1.95 29.34
N ASN A 146 -26.51 3.05 28.62
CA ASN A 146 -27.31 3.38 27.45
C ASN A 146 -27.18 2.32 26.35
N PHE A 147 -25.96 1.89 26.04
CA PHE A 147 -25.70 0.87 25.03
C PHE A 147 -26.35 -0.47 25.38
N ALA A 148 -26.17 -0.94 26.62
CA ALA A 148 -26.82 -2.14 27.14
C ALA A 148 -28.36 -2.04 27.13
N SER A 149 -28.91 -0.86 27.43
CA SER A 149 -30.36 -0.64 27.41
C SER A 149 -30.96 -0.68 26.01
N VAL A 150 -30.25 -0.14 25.01
CA VAL A 150 -30.66 -0.18 23.60
C VAL A 150 -30.63 -1.62 23.09
N HIS A 151 -29.56 -2.36 23.38
CA HIS A 151 -29.42 -3.76 22.98
C HIS A 151 -30.51 -4.67 23.60
N ARG A 152 -30.90 -4.40 24.86
CA ARG A 152 -32.01 -5.11 25.53
C ARG A 152 -33.36 -4.84 24.86
N ARG A 153 -33.59 -3.61 24.36
CA ARG A 153 -34.85 -3.23 23.69
C ARG A 153 -34.96 -3.80 22.29
N THR A 154 -33.85 -3.89 21.55
CA THR A 154 -33.83 -4.49 20.21
C THR A 154 -34.04 -6.01 20.27
N SER A 155 -33.44 -6.70 21.24
CA SER A 155 -33.63 -8.14 21.45
C SER A 155 -35.07 -8.53 21.85
N LYS A 156 -35.81 -7.65 22.52
CA LYS A 156 -37.24 -7.85 22.83
C LYS A 156 -38.18 -7.63 21.64
N LYS A 157 -37.78 -6.85 20.63
CA LYS A 157 -38.60 -6.57 19.44
C LYS A 157 -38.47 -7.63 18.34
N SER A 158 -37.44 -8.48 18.39
CA SER A 158 -37.25 -9.59 17.45
C SER A 158 -37.97 -10.89 17.86
N LEU A 159 -38.75 -10.87 18.95
CA LEU A 159 -39.52 -12.01 19.47
C LEU A 159 -41.05 -11.77 19.44
N GLN A 160 -41.53 -10.78 18.70
CA GLN A 160 -42.95 -10.56 18.42
C GLN A 160 -43.23 -10.67 16.93
#